data_AF-A0A2K3YFI5-F1
#
_entry.id   AF-A0A2K3YFI5-F1
#
_cell.length_a   1.000
_cell.length_b   1.000
_cell.length_c   1.000
_cell.angle_alpha   90.00
_cell.angle_beta   90.00
_cell.angle_gamma   90.00
#
_symmetry.space_group_name_H-M   'P 1'
#
loop_
_entity.id
_entity.type
_entity.pdbx_description
1 polymer ?
#
loop_
_entity_poly.entity_id
_entity_poly.type
_entity_poly.pdbx_seq_one_letter_code
_entity_poly.pdbx_strand_id
1 'polypeptide(L)' 'VPVDADGNYKVDVPEGVELKEGDKVTVVAKDGNGNTSTPTEGTVTDTVAPDAPTVDPVKAGDTEVTGKGEPGST' A
#
# COMPACT_ATOMS: atom_id res chain seq x y z
N VAL A 1 -3.68 -19.91 -10.14
CA VAL A 1 -3.45 -20.43 -8.77
C VAL A 1 -4.72 -21.08 -8.27
N PRO A 2 -4.64 -22.29 -7.68
CA PRO A 2 -5.78 -22.90 -7.01
C PRO A 2 -6.13 -22.16 -5.72
N VAL A 3 -7.39 -22.24 -5.32
CA VAL A 3 -7.88 -21.81 -4.00
C VAL A 3 -7.74 -22.98 -3.03
N ASP A 4 -7.32 -22.73 -1.79
CA ASP A 4 -7.17 -23.78 -0.78
C ASP A 4 -8.51 -24.22 -0.16
N ALA A 5 -8.45 -25.19 0.76
CA ALA A 5 -9.64 -25.76 1.40
C ALA A 5 -10.40 -24.77 2.29
N ASP A 6 -9.74 -23.69 2.73
CA ASP A 6 -10.31 -22.63 3.56
C ASP A 6 -10.83 -21.45 2.71
N GLY A 7 -10.65 -21.51 1.38
CA GLY A 7 -11.11 -20.47 0.46
C GLY A 7 -10.08 -19.38 0.17
N ASN A 8 -8.81 -19.54 0.57
CA ASN A 8 -7.76 -18.54 0.34
C ASN A 8 -6.96 -18.81 -0.94
N TYR A 9 -6.35 -17.76 -1.47
CA TYR A 9 -5.39 -17.84 -2.57
C TYR A 9 -4.19 -16.93 -2.28
N LYS A 10 -3.02 -17.32 -2.75
CA LYS A 10 -1.79 -16.51 -2.73
C LYS A 10 -1.15 -16.53 -4.11
N VAL A 11 -0.80 -15.35 -4.60
CA VAL A 11 -0.08 -15.15 -5.86
C VAL A 11 1.13 -14.31 -5.56
N ASP A 12 2.29 -14.73 -6.04
CA ASP A 12 3.50 -13.92 -5.94
C ASP A 12 3.49 -12.88 -7.07
N VAL A 13 3.93 -11.67 -6.74
CA VAL A 13 4.13 -10.61 -7.73
C VAL A 13 5.23 -11.07 -8.69
N PRO A 14 5.03 -10.97 -10.02
CA PRO A 14 6.05 -11.40 -10.99
C PRO A 14 7.39 -10.70 -10.77
N GLU A 15 8.48 -11.41 -11.06
CA GLU A 15 9.82 -10.83 -10.95
C GLU A 15 9.97 -9.59 -11.85
N GLY A 16 10.55 -8.53 -11.30
CA GLY A 16 10.70 -7.24 -12.00
C GLY A 16 9.45 -6.36 -12.01
N VAL A 17 8.33 -6.81 -11.41
CA VAL A 17 7.16 -5.96 -11.19
C VAL A 17 7.22 -5.39 -9.77
N GLU A 18 7.18 -4.07 -9.68
CA GLU A 18 7.02 -3.33 -8.43
C GLU A 18 5.60 -2.78 -8.38
N LEU A 19 4.85 -3.15 -7.34
CA LEU A 19 3.54 -2.57 -7.07
C LEU A 19 3.71 -1.23 -6.38
N LYS A 20 3.08 -0.19 -6.92
CA LYS A 20 3.13 1.17 -6.40
C LYS A 20 1.82 1.52 -5.73
N GLU A 21 1.87 2.45 -4.78
CA GLU A 21 0.67 3.01 -4.19
C GLU A 21 -0.30 3.50 -5.28
N GLY A 22 -1.57 3.14 -5.15
CA GLY A 22 -2.61 3.49 -6.10
C GLY A 22 -2.73 2.56 -7.31
N ASP A 23 -1.80 1.61 -7.49
CA ASP A 23 -1.95 0.57 -8.51
C ASP A 23 -3.20 -0.28 -8.25
N LYS A 24 -3.84 -0.70 -9.34
CA LYS A 24 -5.04 -1.54 -9.32
C LYS A 24 -4.69 -3.00 -9.61
N VAL A 25 -5.23 -3.90 -8.80
CA VAL A 25 -5.12 -5.35 -8.97
C VAL A 25 -6.51 -5.91 -9.25
N THR A 26 -6.66 -6.62 -10.37
CA THR A 26 -7.93 -7.27 -10.74
C THR A 26 -7.83 -8.78 -10.57
N VAL A 27 -8.83 -9.37 -9.92
CA VAL A 27 -8.91 -10.82 -9.67
C VAL A 27 -10.21 -11.38 -10.23
N VAL A 28 -10.11 -12.55 -10.88
CA VAL A 28 -11.22 -13.37 -11.34
C VAL A 28 -11.04 -14.81 -10.88
N ALA A 29 -12.13 -15.49 -10.57
CA ALA A 29 -12.16 -16.91 -10.29
C ALA A 29 -12.77 -17.66 -11.48
N LYS A 30 -12.27 -18.87 -11.76
CA LYS A 30 -12.82 -19.78 -12.77
C LYS A 30 -13.04 -21.15 -12.15
N ASP A 31 -14.25 -21.69 -12.30
CA ASP A 31 -14.58 -23.03 -11.81
C ASP A 31 -14.12 -24.14 -12.78
N GLY A 32 -14.25 -25.41 -12.36
CA GLY A 32 -13.88 -26.57 -13.16
C GLY A 32 -14.73 -26.80 -14.42
N ASN A 33 -15.91 -26.17 -14.50
CA ASN A 33 -16.78 -26.20 -15.67
C ASN A 33 -16.49 -25.03 -16.62
N GLY A 34 -15.59 -24.12 -16.22
CA GLY A 34 -15.12 -23.00 -17.01
C GLY A 34 -15.92 -21.72 -16.84
N ASN A 35 -16.86 -21.64 -15.90
CA ASN A 35 -17.56 -20.39 -15.58
C ASN A 35 -16.61 -19.43 -14.88
N THR A 36 -16.66 -18.15 -15.24
CA THR A 36 -15.81 -17.10 -14.67
C THR A 36 -16.65 -16.16 -13.80
N SER A 37 -16.10 -15.74 -12.66
CA SER A 37 -16.74 -14.73 -11.81
C SER A 37 -16.75 -13.35 -12.46
N THR A 38 -17.56 -12.44 -11.93
CA THR A 38 -17.31 -11.01 -12.14
C THR A 38 -15.94 -10.63 -11.56
N PRO A 39 -15.21 -9.67 -12.17
CA PRO A 39 -13.94 -9.22 -11.64
C PRO A 39 -14.12 -8.49 -10.32
N THR A 40 -13.17 -8.66 -9.41
CA THR A 40 -13.01 -7.84 -8.20
C THR A 40 -11.73 -7.03 -8.34
N GLU A 41 -11.78 -5.75 -7.96
CA GLU A 41 -10.63 -4.84 -7.97
C GLU A 41 -10.20 -4.52 -6.54
N GLY A 42 -8.89 -4.56 -6.30
CA GLY A 42 -8.26 -4.00 -5.11
C GLY A 42 -7.25 -2.92 -5.51
N THR A 43 -7.00 -1.99 -4.59
CA THR A 43 -6.00 -0.92 -4.78
C THR A 43 -4.85 -1.15 -3.81
N VAL A 44 -3.62 -1.00 -4.29
CA VAL A 44 -2.43 -1.01 -3.44
C VAL A 44 -2.47 0.21 -2.53
N THR A 45 -2.63 -0.04 -1.23
CA THR A 45 -2.72 1.00 -0.20
C THR A 45 -1.34 1.39 0.30
N ASP A 46 -1.15 2.66 0.60
CA ASP A 46 0.00 3.09 1.38
C ASP A 46 -0.02 2.43 2.76
N THR A 47 1.10 1.83 3.12
CA THR A 47 1.33 1.22 4.44
C THR A 47 2.63 1.72 5.09
N VAL A 48 3.35 2.61 4.41
CA VAL A 48 4.61 3.17 4.90
C VAL A 48 4.31 4.46 5.64
N ALA A 49 4.59 4.50 6.94
CA ALA A 49 4.44 5.72 7.72
C ALA A 49 5.49 6.77 7.29
N PRO A 50 5.18 8.07 7.39
CA PRO A 50 6.15 9.12 7.08
C PRO A 50 7.32 9.12 8.07
N ASP A 51 8.44 9.67 7.64
CA ASP A 51 9.60 9.85 8.52
C ASP A 51 9.29 10.82 9.67
N ALA A 52 9.85 10.55 10.84
CA ALA A 52 9.69 11.42 12.00
C ALA A 52 10.25 12.83 11.71
N PRO A 53 9.53 13.91 12.08
CA PRO A 53 10.02 15.26 11.87
C PRO A 53 11.22 15.55 12.78
N THR A 54 12.02 16.51 12.34
CA THR A 54 13.13 17.08 13.10
C THR A 54 12.73 18.43 13.69
N VAL A 55 13.43 18.85 14.74
CA VAL A 55 13.26 20.16 15.37
C VAL A 55 14.62 20.83 15.47
N ASP A 56 14.71 22.07 14.99
CA ASP A 56 15.92 22.87 15.11
C ASP A 56 16.11 23.37 16.57
N PRO A 57 17.34 23.68 17.02
CA PRO A 57 17.58 24.08 18.41
C PRO A 57 16.79 25.32 18.82
N VAL A 58 16.02 25.19 19.90
CA VAL A 58 15.19 26.27 20.48
C VAL A 58 15.82 26.87 21.73
N LYS A 59 15.53 28.15 21.99
CA LYS A 59 15.98 28.91 23.16
C LYS A 59 14.79 29.51 23.92
N ALA A 60 15.02 29.84 25.19
CA ALA A 60 14.01 30.52 26.00
C ALA A 60 13.69 31.90 25.43
N GLY A 61 12.41 32.15 25.17
CA GLY A 61 11.92 33.40 24.58
C GLY A 61 11.72 33.35 23.06
N ASP A 62 12.08 32.24 22.40
CA ASP A 62 11.77 32.06 20.98
C ASP A 62 10.25 32.06 20.75
N THR A 63 9.80 32.76 19.70
CA THR A 63 8.38 32.85 19.33
C THR A 63 7.99 31.89 18.22
N GLU A 64 8.94 31.15 17.66
CA GLU A 64 8.75 30.21 16.56
C GLU A 64 9.57 28.94 16.79
N VAL A 65 9.06 27.80 16.32
CA VAL A 65 9.77 26.52 16.27
C VAL A 65 9.86 26.10 14.83
N THR A 66 11.06 25.78 14.38
CA THR A 66 11.33 25.33 13.01
C THR A 66 11.91 23.93 13.02
N GLY A 67 11.83 23.26 11.87
CA GLY A 67 12.22 21.87 11.71
C GLY A 67 11.93 21.40 10.29
N LYS A 68 12.20 20.13 10.02
CA LYS A 68 11.90 19.50 8.73
C LYS A 68 11.01 18.27 8.93
N GLY A 69 10.01 18.12 8.09
CA GLY A 69 9.22 16.90 7.92
C GLY A 69 9.18 16.50 6.45
N GLU A 70 8.61 15.33 6.18
CA GLU A 70 8.37 14.88 4.81
C GLU A 70 7.35 15.80 4.10
N PRO A 71 7.61 16.25 2.85
CA PRO A 71 6.69 17.13 2.14
C PRO A 71 5.31 16.51 1.93
N GLY A 72 4.26 17.20 2.38
CA GLY A 72 2.87 16.76 2.20
C GLY A 72 2.30 15.93 3.35
N SER A 73 3.13 15.52 4.32
CA SER A 73 2.66 14.88 5.56
C SER A 73 2.06 15.91 6.54
N THR A 74 1.09 15.49 7.37
CA THR A 74 0.46 16.31 8.43
C THR A 74 0.54 15.59 9.77
#